data_AF-A0A811R979-F1
#
_entry.id   AF-A0A811R979-F1
#
_cell.length_a   1.000
_cell.length_b   1.000
_cell.length_c   1.000
_cell.angle_alpha   90.00
_cell.angle_beta   90.00
_cell.angle_gamma   90.00
#
_symmetry.space_group_name_H-M   'P 1'
#
loop_
_entity.id
_entity.type
_entity.pdbx_description
1 polymer ?
#
loop_
_entity_poly.entity_id
_entity_poly.type
_entity_poly.pdbx_seq_one_letter_code
_entity_poly.pdbx_strand_id
1 'polypeptide(L)'
;MKPLAHSLHAAVDRRWLLPLAVGSALSLLLLVALTTFPSPFPSTSTPSSSALFVEHKLAPTPPSPAAAASPPRIAFLISGSAGDASALRRVLLALYHPRNRYILHLDAEAPDSDRRSLAADLASHPAIAAAANVRVVDRANLVTYRGPTMVANTLHAAAAFLWGHAGDGGSHWDWFINLSASDYPLVTQDDLIHVFSKLPRDLNFIDHTSDIGWKEFQRAKPVIIDPGLYMKKKADVFWIPQRRSVPTAFKLFTDSWIFATC
;
A
#
# COMPACT_ATOMS: atom_id res chain seq x y z
N MET A 1 32.93 76.41 1.06
CA MET A 1 32.36 76.47 -0.31
C MET A 1 32.17 75.05 -0.81
N LYS A 2 30.92 74.72 -1.14
CA LYS A 2 30.32 73.59 -1.88
C LYS A 2 30.86 72.13 -1.78
N PRO A 3 29.92 71.16 -1.86
CA PRO A 3 30.05 69.78 -1.37
C PRO A 3 30.30 68.79 -2.52
N LEU A 4 30.43 67.49 -2.23
CA LEU A 4 30.02 66.43 -3.16
C LEU A 4 29.79 65.10 -2.44
N ALA A 5 28.51 64.75 -2.34
CA ALA A 5 28.02 63.43 -1.99
C ALA A 5 28.45 62.42 -3.07
N HIS A 6 28.86 61.22 -2.67
CA HIS A 6 28.96 60.09 -3.58
C HIS A 6 27.69 59.23 -3.45
N SER A 7 26.89 59.31 -4.50
CA SER A 7 25.69 58.51 -4.73
C SER A 7 26.09 57.08 -5.10
N LEU A 8 25.61 56.09 -4.32
CA LEU A 8 25.64 54.69 -4.68
C LEU A 8 24.53 54.42 -5.71
N HIS A 9 24.85 54.42 -7.00
CA HIS A 9 23.99 53.79 -7.99
C HIS A 9 24.36 52.31 -8.10
N ALA A 10 23.65 51.47 -7.33
CA ALA A 10 23.59 50.05 -7.61
C ALA A 10 22.83 49.83 -8.93
N ALA A 11 23.52 49.40 -9.97
CA ALA A 11 22.90 49.02 -11.22
C ALA A 11 22.13 47.70 -11.02
N VAL A 12 20.80 47.77 -11.09
CA VAL A 12 19.92 46.59 -11.02
C VAL A 12 20.05 45.79 -12.31
N ASP A 13 20.42 44.51 -12.20
CA ASP A 13 20.56 43.60 -13.33
C ASP A 13 19.19 43.21 -13.90
N ARG A 14 18.85 43.75 -15.08
CA ARG A 14 17.53 43.67 -15.72
C ARG A 14 17.32 42.41 -16.59
N ARG A 15 18.30 41.48 -16.61
CA ARG A 15 18.29 40.29 -17.48
C ARG A 15 17.12 39.33 -17.23
N TRP A 16 16.54 39.36 -16.04
CA TRP A 16 15.40 38.51 -15.64
C TRP A 16 14.04 39.03 -16.10
N LEU A 17 13.95 40.29 -16.53
CA LEU A 17 12.68 40.89 -16.96
C LEU A 17 12.19 40.31 -18.30
N LEU A 18 13.13 39.96 -19.19
CA LEU A 18 12.82 39.35 -20.49
C LEU A 18 12.20 37.94 -20.37
N PRO A 19 12.81 36.97 -19.66
CA PRO A 19 12.19 35.64 -19.51
C PRO A 19 10.87 35.70 -18.74
N LEU A 20 10.73 36.62 -17.77
CA LEU A 20 9.49 36.82 -17.02
C LEU A 20 8.36 37.36 -17.92
N ALA A 21 8.67 38.35 -18.77
CA ALA A 21 7.71 38.94 -19.70
C ALA A 21 7.29 37.96 -20.81
N VAL A 22 8.23 37.14 -21.30
CA VAL A 22 7.93 36.11 -22.29
C VAL A 22 7.05 35.01 -21.69
N GLY A 23 7.37 34.56 -20.47
CA GLY A 23 6.57 33.56 -19.75
C GLY A 23 5.15 34.04 -19.44
N SER A 24 4.99 35.29 -19.01
CA SER A 24 3.67 35.86 -18.73
C SER A 24 2.83 36.05 -19.99
N ALA A 25 3.45 36.49 -21.10
CA ALA A 25 2.79 36.61 -22.39
C ALA A 25 2.31 35.26 -22.92
N LEU A 26 3.13 34.20 -22.83
CA LEU A 26 2.74 32.85 -23.24
C LEU A 26 1.57 32.29 -22.41
N SER A 27 1.59 32.49 -21.09
CA SER A 27 0.49 32.07 -20.22
C SER A 27 -0.82 32.79 -20.52
N LEU A 28 -0.77 34.11 -20.78
CA LEU A 28 -1.98 34.86 -21.18
C LEU A 28 -2.52 34.38 -22.53
N LEU A 29 -1.64 34.10 -23.48
CA LEU A 29 -2.03 33.62 -24.80
C LEU A 29 -2.68 32.22 -24.74
N LEU A 30 -2.18 31.35 -23.87
CA LEU A 30 -2.78 30.03 -23.61
C LEU A 30 -4.17 30.13 -22.97
N LEU A 31 -4.34 31.07 -22.03
CA LEU A 31 -5.62 31.33 -21.34
C LEU A 31 -6.68 31.91 -22.28
N VAL A 32 -6.28 32.81 -23.18
CA VAL A 32 -7.17 33.35 -24.22
C VAL A 32 -7.52 32.24 -25.22
N ALA A 33 -6.57 31.38 -25.61
CA ALA A 33 -6.85 30.25 -26.49
C ALA A 33 -7.84 29.25 -25.87
N LEU A 34 -7.74 28.95 -24.58
CA LEU A 34 -8.69 28.06 -23.91
C LEU A 34 -10.12 28.63 -23.79
N THR A 35 -10.27 29.97 -23.80
CA THR A 35 -11.56 30.63 -23.57
C THR A 35 -12.24 31.11 -24.86
N THR A 36 -11.50 31.26 -25.96
CA THR A 36 -12.05 31.76 -27.24
C THR A 36 -12.34 30.65 -28.26
N PHE A 37 -11.76 29.45 -28.10
CA PHE A 37 -12.06 28.31 -28.96
C PHE A 37 -12.99 27.31 -28.24
N PRO A 38 -14.24 27.12 -28.70
CA PRO A 38 -15.06 26.00 -28.27
C PRO A 38 -14.31 24.71 -28.64
N SER A 39 -14.06 23.85 -27.66
CA SER A 39 -13.45 22.54 -27.91
C SER A 39 -14.34 21.72 -28.86
N PRO A 40 -13.78 21.06 -29.89
CA PRO A 40 -14.55 20.19 -30.78
C PRO A 40 -14.73 18.84 -30.09
N PHE A 41 -15.55 18.79 -29.05
CA PHE A 41 -16.01 17.51 -28.50
C PHE A 41 -17.28 17.12 -29.24
N PRO A 42 -17.27 16.05 -30.07
CA PRO A 42 -18.51 15.50 -30.57
C PRO A 42 -19.32 14.98 -29.39
N SER A 43 -20.57 15.45 -29.27
CA SER A 43 -21.58 14.89 -28.37
C SER A 43 -21.83 13.45 -28.78
N THR A 44 -21.10 12.53 -28.15
CA THR A 44 -21.23 11.10 -28.45
C THR A 44 -22.28 10.56 -27.50
N SER A 45 -23.43 10.20 -28.06
CA SER A 45 -24.43 9.37 -27.38
C SER A 45 -23.77 8.07 -26.94
N THR A 46 -23.86 7.77 -25.65
CA THR A 46 -23.32 6.58 -25.02
C THR A 46 -24.01 5.32 -25.57
N PRO A 47 -23.33 4.41 -26.27
CA PRO A 47 -23.79 3.03 -26.31
C PRO A 47 -23.40 2.39 -24.98
N SER A 48 -24.37 1.73 -24.34
CA SER A 48 -24.15 0.85 -23.19
C SER A 48 -23.03 -0.15 -23.50
N SER A 49 -21.83 0.09 -22.98
CA SER A 49 -20.66 -0.78 -23.17
C SER A 49 -20.54 -1.74 -21.99
N SER A 50 -21.43 -2.73 -21.98
CA SER A 50 -21.34 -3.91 -21.10
C SER A 50 -20.12 -4.80 -21.36
N ALA A 51 -19.22 -4.41 -22.27
CA ALA A 51 -18.10 -5.22 -22.76
C ALA A 51 -16.73 -4.90 -22.12
N LEU A 52 -16.62 -3.86 -21.29
CA LEU A 52 -15.36 -3.52 -20.61
C LEU A 52 -15.19 -4.19 -19.23
N PHE A 53 -16.28 -4.70 -18.67
CA PHE A 53 -16.34 -5.29 -17.34
C PHE A 53 -16.41 -6.81 -17.45
N VAL A 54 -15.48 -7.52 -16.79
CA VAL A 54 -15.33 -8.99 -16.83
C VAL A 54 -16.52 -9.71 -16.18
N GLU A 55 -17.36 -8.97 -15.47
CA GLU A 55 -18.60 -9.41 -14.82
C GLU A 55 -19.51 -10.21 -15.76
N HIS A 56 -19.57 -9.90 -17.06
CA HIS A 56 -20.38 -10.66 -18.02
C HIS A 56 -19.79 -12.04 -18.39
N LYS A 57 -18.51 -12.27 -18.11
CA LYS A 57 -17.79 -13.54 -18.35
C LYS A 57 -17.75 -14.43 -17.11
N LEU A 58 -17.95 -13.84 -15.93
CA LEU A 58 -18.03 -14.56 -14.67
C LEU A 58 -19.47 -15.04 -14.47
N ALA A 59 -19.80 -16.22 -14.98
CA ALA A 59 -21.05 -16.88 -14.60
C ALA A 59 -20.98 -17.21 -13.10
N PRO A 60 -21.87 -16.67 -12.24
CA PRO A 60 -21.90 -17.03 -10.84
C PRO A 60 -22.27 -18.51 -10.73
N THR A 61 -21.37 -19.32 -10.17
CA THR A 61 -21.74 -20.66 -9.72
C THR A 61 -22.90 -20.51 -8.71
N PRO A 62 -24.01 -21.25 -8.85
CA PRO A 62 -25.12 -21.13 -7.92
C PRO A 62 -24.60 -21.33 -6.49
N PRO A 63 -24.95 -20.45 -5.54
CA PRO A 63 -24.47 -20.58 -4.18
C PRO A 63 -24.93 -21.95 -3.65
N SER A 64 -23.97 -22.78 -3.24
CA SER A 64 -24.24 -23.92 -2.38
C SER A 64 -25.09 -23.41 -1.21
N PRO A 65 -26.16 -24.11 -0.77
CA PRO A 65 -27.06 -23.61 0.26
C PRO A 65 -26.27 -23.43 1.56
N ALA A 66 -25.72 -22.23 1.74
CA ALA A 66 -24.89 -21.88 2.87
C ALA A 66 -25.83 -21.75 4.07
N ALA A 67 -25.82 -22.77 4.92
CA ALA A 67 -26.23 -22.62 6.32
C ALA A 67 -25.65 -21.28 6.81
N ALA A 68 -26.52 -20.37 7.28
CA ALA A 68 -26.22 -18.96 7.55
C ALA A 68 -24.76 -18.77 8.00
N ALA A 69 -23.88 -18.43 7.05
CA ALA A 69 -22.45 -18.48 7.28
C ALA A 69 -22.13 -17.41 8.32
N SER A 70 -21.49 -17.82 9.43
CA SER A 70 -21.13 -16.88 10.49
C SER A 70 -20.33 -15.70 9.90
N PRO A 71 -20.48 -14.47 10.42
CA PRO A 71 -19.80 -13.31 9.84
C PRO A 71 -18.28 -13.54 9.77
N PRO A 72 -17.63 -13.16 8.66
CA PRO A 72 -16.22 -13.45 8.49
C PRO A 72 -15.33 -12.82 9.55
N ARG A 73 -14.16 -13.40 9.71
CA ARG A 73 -13.06 -12.91 10.52
C ARG A 73 -11.88 -12.62 9.62
N ILE A 74 -11.34 -11.42 9.72
CA ILE A 74 -10.25 -10.96 8.86
C ILE A 74 -8.97 -10.81 9.70
N ALA A 75 -7.86 -11.30 9.17
CA ALA A 75 -6.52 -11.13 9.72
C ALA A 75 -5.80 -10.00 8.98
N PHE A 76 -5.50 -8.92 9.68
CA PHE A 76 -4.80 -7.75 9.13
C PHE A 76 -3.34 -7.74 9.56
N LEU A 77 -2.43 -7.67 8.60
CA LEU A 77 -1.07 -7.19 8.83
C LEU A 77 -1.03 -5.70 8.50
N ILE A 78 -0.60 -4.86 9.43
CA ILE A 78 -0.36 -3.42 9.19
C ILE A 78 1.12 -3.14 9.42
N SER A 79 1.84 -2.78 8.35
CA SER A 79 3.29 -2.59 8.36
C SER A 79 3.70 -1.13 8.21
N GLY A 80 4.76 -0.71 8.91
CA GLY A 80 5.35 0.62 8.79
C GLY A 80 6.83 0.62 9.15
N SER A 81 7.45 1.79 9.05
CA SER A 81 8.87 2.05 9.31
C SER A 81 9.04 3.06 10.45
N ALA A 82 10.26 3.54 10.65
CA ALA A 82 10.54 4.67 11.53
C ALA A 82 9.61 5.87 11.26
N GLY A 83 8.96 6.39 12.31
CA GLY A 83 8.02 7.51 12.23
C GLY A 83 6.55 7.12 11.98
N ASP A 84 6.25 5.86 11.64
CA ASP A 84 4.90 5.44 11.25
C ASP A 84 4.01 4.97 12.41
N ALA A 85 4.49 4.99 13.66
CA ALA A 85 3.77 4.44 14.80
C ALA A 85 2.35 5.04 14.96
N SER A 86 2.23 6.35 14.81
CA SER A 86 0.95 7.06 14.88
C SER A 86 0.03 6.70 13.70
N ALA A 87 0.60 6.54 12.50
CA ALA A 87 -0.13 6.13 11.31
C ALA A 87 -0.65 4.70 11.43
N LEU A 88 0.16 3.76 11.94
CA LEU A 88 -0.27 2.38 12.24
C LEU A 88 -1.44 2.37 13.22
N ARG A 89 -1.33 3.13 14.31
CA ARG A 89 -2.42 3.27 15.29
C ARG A 89 -3.69 3.81 14.61
N ARG A 90 -3.57 4.85 13.79
CA ARG A 90 -4.69 5.44 13.04
C ARG A 90 -5.38 4.41 12.12
N VAL A 91 -4.60 3.64 11.37
CA VAL A 91 -5.13 2.61 10.45
C VAL A 91 -5.81 1.49 11.23
N LEU A 92 -5.18 0.99 12.30
CA LEU A 92 -5.77 -0.02 13.16
C LEU A 92 -7.12 0.44 13.72
N LEU A 93 -7.19 1.65 14.28
CA LEU A 93 -8.42 2.16 14.87
C LEU A 93 -9.55 2.34 13.84
N ALA A 94 -9.21 2.69 12.59
CA ALA A 94 -10.19 2.80 11.51
C ALA A 94 -10.74 1.43 11.07
N LEU A 95 -9.94 0.37 11.20
CA LEU A 95 -10.29 -1.01 10.83
C LEU A 95 -10.78 -1.86 11.99
N TYR A 96 -10.75 -1.35 13.22
CA TYR A 96 -10.85 -2.18 14.42
C TYR A 96 -12.24 -2.80 14.58
N HIS A 97 -12.27 -4.11 14.76
CA HIS A 97 -13.46 -4.86 15.11
C HIS A 97 -13.07 -6.07 15.97
N PRO A 98 -13.81 -6.38 17.05
CA PRO A 98 -13.42 -7.40 18.04
C PRO A 98 -13.36 -8.83 17.48
N ARG A 99 -13.96 -9.09 16.31
CA ARG A 99 -13.92 -10.40 15.64
C ARG A 99 -12.66 -10.64 14.82
N ASN A 100 -12.00 -9.57 14.39
CA ASN A 100 -10.83 -9.63 13.52
C ASN A 100 -9.56 -9.83 14.34
N ARG A 101 -8.45 -10.08 13.65
CA ARG A 101 -7.13 -10.22 14.27
C ARG A 101 -6.16 -9.26 13.60
N TYR A 102 -5.23 -8.71 14.38
CA TYR A 102 -4.33 -7.67 13.91
C TYR A 102 -2.90 -7.95 14.34
N ILE A 103 -1.97 -7.89 13.39
CA ILE A 103 -0.53 -7.85 13.64
C ILE A 103 -0.02 -6.50 13.13
N LEU A 104 0.59 -5.72 14.01
CA LEU A 104 1.23 -4.46 13.69
C LEU A 104 2.74 -4.67 13.68
N HIS A 105 3.37 -4.33 12.56
CA HIS A 105 4.81 -4.47 12.37
C HIS A 105 5.43 -3.09 12.08
N LEU A 106 6.12 -2.52 13.07
CA LEU A 106 7.09 -1.43 12.83
C LEU A 106 8.46 -2.06 12.63
N ASP A 107 9.06 -1.85 11.46
CA ASP A 107 10.33 -2.46 11.10
C ASP A 107 11.49 -2.05 12.02
N ALA A 108 12.60 -2.77 11.94
CA ALA A 108 13.75 -2.54 12.82
C ALA A 108 14.50 -1.22 12.56
N GLU A 109 14.11 -0.40 11.57
CA GLU A 109 14.58 0.97 11.45
C GLU A 109 13.94 1.87 12.52
N ALA A 110 12.70 1.57 12.91
CA ALA A 110 12.03 2.23 14.02
C ALA A 110 12.72 1.89 15.36
N PRO A 111 12.89 2.89 16.26
CA PRO A 111 13.37 2.64 17.61
C PRO A 111 12.52 1.64 18.38
N ASP A 112 13.14 0.85 19.26
CA ASP A 112 12.41 -0.07 20.15
C ASP A 112 11.40 0.67 21.06
N SER A 113 11.66 1.95 21.36
CA SER A 113 10.72 2.80 22.10
C SER A 113 9.40 2.96 21.37
N ASP A 114 9.41 3.09 20.04
CA ASP A 114 8.21 3.34 19.27
C ASP A 114 7.31 2.10 19.27
N ARG A 115 7.91 0.91 19.13
CA ARG A 115 7.21 -0.38 19.29
C ARG A 115 6.60 -0.53 20.68
N ARG A 116 7.39 -0.26 21.73
CA ARG A 116 6.95 -0.37 23.13
C ARG A 116 5.83 0.61 23.46
N SER A 117 5.95 1.87 23.05
CA SER A 117 4.93 2.89 23.27
C SER A 117 3.65 2.54 22.50
N LEU A 118 3.76 2.13 21.23
CA LEU A 118 2.60 1.69 20.45
C LEU A 118 1.89 0.50 21.11
N ALA A 119 2.63 -0.50 21.59
CA ALA A 119 2.06 -1.63 22.30
C ALA A 119 1.35 -1.22 23.61
N ALA A 120 1.98 -0.36 24.41
CA ALA A 120 1.39 0.15 25.65
C ALA A 120 0.12 0.97 25.40
N ASP A 121 0.14 1.86 24.41
CA ASP A 121 -0.99 2.69 24.02
C ASP A 121 -2.19 1.84 23.59
N LEU A 122 -1.95 0.80 22.78
CA LEU A 122 -3.02 -0.10 22.32
C LEU A 122 -3.54 -1.01 23.44
N ALA A 123 -2.66 -1.46 24.34
CA ALA A 123 -3.06 -2.23 25.52
C ALA A 123 -3.91 -1.40 26.50
N SER A 124 -3.74 -0.07 26.52
CA SER A 124 -4.57 0.83 27.34
C SER A 124 -5.97 1.09 26.76
N HIS A 125 -6.20 0.75 25.49
CA HIS A 125 -7.48 1.03 24.82
C HIS A 125 -8.55 0.00 25.24
N PRO A 126 -9.66 0.39 25.89
CA PRO A 126 -10.58 -0.54 26.55
C PRO A 126 -11.11 -1.65 25.63
N ALA A 127 -11.52 -1.30 24.41
CA ALA A 127 -12.07 -2.26 23.46
C ALA A 127 -11.01 -3.26 22.94
N ILE A 128 -9.75 -2.83 22.82
CA ILE A 128 -8.64 -3.67 22.33
C ILE A 128 -8.16 -4.60 23.45
N ALA A 129 -8.02 -4.04 24.66
CA ALA A 129 -7.66 -4.79 25.85
C ALA A 129 -8.67 -5.91 26.14
N ALA A 130 -9.97 -5.64 25.98
CA ALA A 130 -11.02 -6.62 26.22
C ALA A 130 -11.03 -7.75 25.18
N ALA A 131 -10.75 -7.47 23.91
CA ALA A 131 -10.78 -8.47 22.85
C ALA A 131 -9.47 -9.27 22.71
N ALA A 132 -8.35 -8.72 23.19
CA ALA A 132 -7.02 -9.34 23.14
C ALA A 132 -6.62 -9.86 21.73
N ASN A 133 -7.01 -9.13 20.69
CA ASN A 133 -6.91 -9.54 19.28
C ASN A 133 -5.91 -8.70 18.46
N VAL A 134 -5.09 -7.88 19.12
CA VAL A 134 -4.07 -7.03 18.51
C VAL A 134 -2.70 -7.39 19.07
N ARG A 135 -1.73 -7.63 18.17
CA ARG A 135 -0.34 -7.93 18.52
C ARG A 135 0.60 -6.96 17.82
N VAL A 136 1.45 -6.29 18.59
CA VAL A 136 2.59 -5.53 18.06
C VAL A 136 3.81 -6.45 18.02
N VAL A 137 4.52 -6.50 16.88
CA VAL A 137 5.75 -7.29 16.74
C VAL A 137 6.87 -6.62 17.53
N ASP A 138 7.36 -7.30 18.57
CA ASP A 138 8.45 -6.82 19.42
C ASP A 138 9.82 -6.95 18.72
N ARG A 139 10.16 -8.15 18.27
CA ARG A 139 11.37 -8.42 17.48
C ARG A 139 11.07 -8.26 15.99
N ALA A 140 11.15 -7.03 15.52
CA ALA A 140 10.89 -6.68 14.13
C ALA A 140 12.05 -7.03 13.19
N ASN A 141 11.73 -7.27 11.93
CA ASN A 141 12.72 -7.43 10.87
C ASN A 141 13.01 -6.06 10.23
N LEU A 142 14.18 -5.90 9.61
CA LEU A 142 14.38 -4.79 8.67
C LEU A 142 13.60 -5.07 7.39
N VAL A 143 12.92 -4.04 6.87
CA VAL A 143 12.15 -4.15 5.63
C VAL A 143 12.70 -3.16 4.61
N THR A 144 13.34 -3.68 3.57
CA THR A 144 13.94 -2.90 2.49
C THR A 144 12.94 -2.74 1.36
N TYR A 145 12.71 -1.51 0.91
CA TYR A 145 11.84 -1.26 -0.24
C TYR A 145 12.38 -1.97 -1.49
N ARG A 146 11.47 -2.65 -2.23
CA ARG A 146 11.78 -3.53 -3.38
C ARG A 146 12.63 -4.77 -3.04
N GLY A 147 12.94 -4.98 -1.76
CA GLY A 147 13.67 -6.14 -1.30
C GLY A 147 12.77 -7.35 -0.98
N PRO A 148 13.32 -8.58 -1.02
CA PRO A 148 12.66 -9.79 -0.54
C PRO A 148 12.21 -9.70 0.92
N THR A 149 12.82 -8.84 1.74
CA THR A 149 12.39 -8.61 3.13
C THR A 149 10.94 -8.14 3.27
N MET A 150 10.39 -7.42 2.29
CA MET A 150 8.96 -7.05 2.29
C MET A 150 8.05 -8.29 2.24
N VAL A 151 8.35 -9.23 1.33
CA VAL A 151 7.58 -10.48 1.21
C VAL A 151 7.83 -11.38 2.42
N ALA A 152 9.07 -11.44 2.90
CA ALA A 152 9.41 -12.21 4.10
C ALA A 152 8.62 -11.72 5.33
N ASN A 153 8.43 -10.41 5.49
CA ASN A 153 7.60 -9.84 6.56
C ASN A 153 6.14 -10.28 6.44
N THR A 154 5.55 -10.22 5.24
CA THR A 154 4.18 -10.68 5.00
C THR A 154 4.03 -12.17 5.32
N LEU A 155 4.97 -13.01 4.89
CA LEU A 155 4.98 -14.44 5.19
C LEU A 155 5.15 -14.73 6.68
N HIS A 156 5.99 -13.96 7.37
CA HIS A 156 6.18 -14.07 8.81
C HIS A 156 4.87 -13.79 9.56
N ALA A 157 4.13 -12.74 9.17
CA ALA A 157 2.84 -12.42 9.77
C ALA A 157 1.77 -13.48 9.48
N ALA A 158 1.69 -13.97 8.24
CA ALA A 158 0.78 -15.04 7.86
C ALA A 158 1.05 -16.32 8.69
N ALA A 159 2.33 -16.70 8.81
CA ALA A 159 2.73 -17.79 9.70
C ALA A 159 2.33 -17.51 11.15
N ALA A 160 2.58 -16.31 11.68
CA ALA A 160 2.19 -15.96 13.05
C ALA A 160 0.67 -16.10 13.28
N PHE A 161 -0.17 -15.76 12.30
CA PHE A 161 -1.61 -15.98 12.39
C PHE A 161 -1.99 -17.45 12.35
N LEU A 162 -1.35 -18.25 11.50
CA LEU A 162 -1.60 -19.70 11.38
C LEU A 162 -1.20 -20.47 12.66
N TRP A 163 0.00 -20.19 13.17
CA TRP A 163 0.61 -20.95 14.28
C TRP A 163 0.27 -20.40 15.67
N GLY A 164 -0.05 -19.12 15.79
CA GLY A 164 -0.21 -18.43 17.08
C GLY A 164 -1.35 -18.92 17.97
N HIS A 165 -2.26 -19.75 17.44
CA HIS A 165 -3.48 -20.22 18.12
C HIS A 165 -3.73 -21.74 17.90
N ALA A 166 -2.65 -22.51 17.76
CA ALA A 166 -2.74 -23.96 17.60
C ALA A 166 -3.22 -24.69 18.88
N GLY A 167 -3.35 -24.00 20.03
CA GLY A 167 -3.83 -24.57 21.29
C GLY A 167 -5.35 -24.53 21.48
N ASP A 168 -6.05 -23.77 20.64
CA ASP A 168 -7.46 -23.36 20.80
C ASP A 168 -8.37 -23.82 19.65
N GLY A 169 -7.89 -24.73 18.78
CA GLY A 169 -8.71 -25.36 17.73
C GLY A 169 -8.53 -24.80 16.32
N GLY A 170 -7.45 -24.06 16.06
CA GLY A 170 -7.04 -23.65 14.71
C GLY A 170 -7.15 -22.14 14.45
N SER A 171 -6.62 -21.73 13.30
CA SER A 171 -6.60 -20.32 12.91
C SER A 171 -7.99 -19.87 12.42
N HIS A 172 -8.77 -19.28 13.33
CA HIS A 172 -10.15 -18.86 13.02
C HIS A 172 -10.23 -17.53 12.25
N TRP A 173 -9.57 -17.40 11.10
CA TRP A 173 -9.77 -16.28 10.17
C TRP A 173 -10.05 -16.82 8.77
N ASP A 174 -10.85 -16.06 8.01
CA ASP A 174 -11.29 -16.42 6.66
C ASP A 174 -10.41 -15.77 5.58
N TRP A 175 -9.98 -14.52 5.81
CA TRP A 175 -9.11 -13.78 4.88
C TRP A 175 -7.97 -13.06 5.58
N PHE A 176 -6.84 -12.98 4.90
CA PHE A 176 -5.63 -12.24 5.24
C PHE A 176 -5.49 -11.02 4.32
N ILE A 177 -5.26 -9.85 4.92
CA ILE A 177 -5.05 -8.59 4.24
C ILE A 177 -3.75 -7.96 4.74
N ASN A 178 -2.83 -7.65 3.84
CA ASN A 178 -1.64 -6.86 4.16
C ASN A 178 -1.86 -5.38 3.82
N LEU A 179 -1.53 -4.51 4.76
CA LEU A 179 -1.64 -3.07 4.67
C LEU A 179 -0.33 -2.41 5.13
N SER A 180 -0.14 -1.18 4.71
CA SER A 180 0.93 -0.28 5.10
C SER A 180 0.40 0.88 5.96
N ALA A 181 1.31 1.63 6.58
CA ALA A 181 1.01 2.85 7.32
C ALA A 181 0.29 3.93 6.47
N SER A 182 0.53 3.92 5.16
CA SER A 182 -0.06 4.87 4.20
C SER A 182 -1.47 4.49 3.75
N ASP A 183 -1.90 3.25 3.96
CA ASP A 183 -3.24 2.81 3.54
C ASP A 183 -4.33 3.39 4.44
N TYR A 184 -5.57 3.43 3.94
CA TYR A 184 -6.73 3.81 4.74
C TYR A 184 -8.01 3.18 4.17
N PRO A 185 -8.90 2.63 5.02
CA PRO A 185 -10.15 2.04 4.54
C PRO A 185 -11.07 3.11 3.93
N LEU A 186 -11.67 2.77 2.79
CA LEU A 186 -12.71 3.58 2.13
C LEU A 186 -14.14 3.09 2.45
N VAL A 187 -14.25 1.95 3.12
CA VAL A 187 -15.51 1.33 3.56
C VAL A 187 -15.45 1.09 5.05
N THR A 188 -16.60 1.06 5.71
CA THR A 188 -16.66 0.73 7.13
C THR A 188 -16.35 -0.76 7.34
N GLN A 189 -15.94 -1.10 8.55
CA GLN A 189 -15.65 -2.50 8.87
C GLN A 189 -16.90 -3.39 8.84
N ASP A 190 -18.07 -2.82 9.17
CA ASP A 190 -19.35 -3.52 9.10
C ASP A 190 -19.76 -3.79 7.64
N ASP A 191 -19.59 -2.81 6.76
CA ASP A 191 -19.85 -2.99 5.32
C ASP A 191 -18.91 -4.03 4.71
N LEU A 192 -17.62 -4.00 5.09
CA LEU A 192 -16.65 -4.99 4.63
C LEU A 192 -17.08 -6.41 5.07
N ILE A 193 -17.41 -6.60 6.34
CA ILE A 193 -17.89 -7.89 6.88
C ILE A 193 -19.19 -8.31 6.18
N HIS A 194 -20.11 -7.38 5.94
CA HIS A 194 -21.37 -7.65 5.27
C HIS A 194 -21.16 -8.14 3.83
N VAL A 195 -20.32 -7.46 3.04
CA VAL A 195 -20.01 -7.87 1.67
C VAL A 195 -19.32 -9.23 1.66
N PHE A 196 -18.28 -9.40 2.48
CA PHE A 196 -17.53 -10.66 2.55
C PHE A 196 -18.35 -11.82 3.11
N SER A 197 -19.41 -11.57 3.89
CA SER A 197 -20.34 -12.63 4.34
C SER A 197 -21.08 -13.31 3.18
N LYS A 198 -21.21 -12.63 2.04
CA LYS A 198 -21.89 -13.14 0.84
C LYS A 198 -20.94 -13.82 -0.14
N LEU A 199 -19.62 -13.72 0.09
CA LEU A 199 -18.61 -14.27 -0.79
C LEU A 199 -18.20 -15.69 -0.35
N PRO A 200 -17.99 -16.63 -1.30
CA PRO A 200 -17.39 -17.92 -1.00
C PRO A 200 -16.04 -17.77 -0.30
N ARG A 201 -15.81 -18.59 0.73
CA ARG A 201 -14.60 -18.52 1.60
C ARG A 201 -13.34 -19.05 0.95
N ASP A 202 -13.44 -19.65 -0.23
CA ASP A 202 -12.36 -20.24 -1.03
C ASP A 202 -11.81 -19.28 -2.11
N LEU A 203 -12.24 -18.01 -2.10
CA LEU A 203 -11.80 -17.00 -3.06
C LEU A 203 -10.64 -16.15 -2.57
N ASN A 204 -9.62 -16.00 -3.41
CA ASN A 204 -8.53 -15.03 -3.26
C ASN A 204 -8.76 -13.82 -4.19
N PHE A 205 -8.49 -12.61 -3.69
CA PHE A 205 -8.56 -11.38 -4.47
C PHE A 205 -7.15 -10.84 -4.65
N ILE A 206 -6.63 -10.99 -5.86
CA ILE A 206 -5.28 -10.57 -6.22
C ILE A 206 -5.38 -9.85 -7.57
N ASP A 207 -4.98 -8.59 -7.61
CA ASP A 207 -4.87 -7.86 -8.86
C ASP A 207 -3.61 -8.30 -9.59
N HIS A 208 -3.78 -8.90 -10.77
CA HIS A 208 -2.68 -9.46 -11.54
C HIS A 208 -2.73 -9.17 -13.02
N THR A 209 -1.55 -9.07 -13.63
CA THR A 209 -1.41 -9.14 -15.09
C THR A 209 -0.37 -10.15 -15.51
N SER A 210 -0.68 -10.87 -16.59
CA SER A 210 0.24 -11.80 -17.24
C SER A 210 1.04 -11.16 -18.38
N ASP A 211 0.77 -9.88 -18.69
CA ASP A 211 1.56 -9.09 -19.62
C ASP A 211 2.70 -8.40 -18.87
N ILE A 212 3.84 -9.10 -18.85
CA ILE A 212 5.02 -8.71 -18.09
C ILE A 212 5.89 -7.74 -18.90
N GLY A 213 5.85 -7.81 -20.23
CA GLY A 213 6.62 -6.96 -21.15
C GLY A 213 8.05 -6.67 -20.68
N TRP A 214 8.40 -5.39 -20.59
CA TRP A 214 9.71 -4.93 -20.15
C TRP A 214 10.04 -5.27 -18.68
N LYS A 215 9.03 -5.53 -17.83
CA LYS A 215 9.23 -5.86 -16.40
C LYS A 215 9.95 -7.19 -16.24
N GLU A 216 9.89 -8.11 -17.19
CA GLU A 216 10.61 -9.38 -17.14
C GLU A 216 12.13 -9.13 -17.02
N PHE A 217 12.66 -8.24 -17.86
CA PHE A 217 14.08 -7.89 -17.86
C PHE A 217 14.49 -7.07 -16.62
N GLN A 218 13.58 -6.29 -16.05
CA GLN A 218 13.88 -5.43 -14.91
C GLN A 218 13.62 -6.08 -13.54
N ARG A 219 12.76 -7.11 -13.47
CA ARG A 219 12.30 -7.68 -12.19
C ARG A 219 12.47 -9.20 -12.09
N ALA A 220 12.38 -9.94 -13.20
CA ALA A 220 12.48 -11.40 -13.16
C ALA A 220 13.92 -11.91 -13.31
N LYS A 221 14.65 -11.36 -14.29
CA LYS A 221 16.03 -11.76 -14.64
C LYS A 221 17.13 -11.22 -13.71
N PRO A 222 17.04 -10.02 -13.14
CA PRO A 222 18.11 -9.53 -12.28
C PRO A 222 18.20 -10.32 -10.99
N VAL A 223 19.40 -10.33 -10.41
CA VAL A 223 19.65 -10.86 -9.08
C VAL A 223 19.94 -9.68 -8.16
N ILE A 224 19.25 -9.66 -7.02
CA ILE A 224 19.37 -8.61 -6.01
C ILE A 224 19.86 -9.22 -4.71
N ILE A 225 20.61 -8.43 -3.95
CA ILE A 225 21.02 -8.75 -2.59
C ILE A 225 20.35 -7.73 -1.68
N ASP A 226 19.66 -8.22 -0.66
CA ASP A 226 18.96 -7.41 0.32
C ASP A 226 19.76 -7.37 1.63
N PRO A 227 20.42 -6.25 1.94
CA PRO A 227 21.15 -6.12 3.21
C PRO A 227 20.26 -6.27 4.44
N GLY A 228 18.96 -6.01 4.34
CA GLY A 228 18.02 -6.20 5.44
C GLY A 228 17.94 -7.64 5.96
N LEU A 229 18.45 -8.62 5.21
CA LEU A 229 18.51 -10.02 5.63
C LEU A 229 19.67 -10.33 6.59
N TYR A 230 20.76 -9.55 6.60
CA TYR A 230 21.97 -9.88 7.36
C TYR A 230 22.63 -8.69 8.07
N MET A 231 22.23 -7.45 7.76
CA MET A 231 22.72 -6.25 8.44
C MET A 231 21.76 -5.81 9.55
N LYS A 232 22.28 -5.01 10.49
CA LYS A 232 21.47 -4.36 11.55
C LYS A 232 21.01 -2.95 11.19
N LYS A 233 21.59 -2.35 10.14
CA LYS A 233 21.24 -1.01 9.67
C LYS A 233 20.56 -1.16 8.30
N LYS A 234 19.50 -0.39 8.10
CA LYS A 234 18.79 -0.34 6.82
C LYS A 234 19.71 0.23 5.73
N ALA A 235 19.68 -0.40 4.57
CA ALA A 235 20.38 0.01 3.37
C ALA A 235 19.56 -0.44 2.15
N ASP A 236 19.74 0.25 1.03
CA ASP A 236 19.04 -0.11 -0.21
C ASP A 236 19.51 -1.45 -0.77
N VAL A 237 18.64 -2.08 -1.57
CA VAL A 237 18.99 -3.30 -2.31
C VAL A 237 20.11 -3.03 -3.31
N PHE A 238 21.05 -3.98 -3.40
CA PHE A 238 22.11 -3.92 -4.39
C PHE A 238 21.82 -4.88 -5.55
N TRP A 239 22.06 -4.41 -6.75
CA TRP A 239 21.92 -5.19 -7.98
C TRP A 239 23.28 -5.77 -8.33
N ILE A 240 23.34 -7.08 -8.56
CA ILE A 240 24.57 -7.68 -9.09
C ILE A 240 24.54 -7.67 -10.62
N PRO A 241 25.70 -7.54 -11.29
CA PRO A 241 25.77 -7.54 -12.76
C PRO A 241 25.20 -8.82 -13.40
N GLN A 242 25.30 -9.95 -12.70
CA GLN A 242 24.82 -11.25 -13.14
C GLN A 242 23.30 -11.31 -13.18
N ARG A 243 22.78 -12.08 -14.15
CA ARG A 243 21.36 -12.31 -14.34
C ARG A 243 21.07 -13.79 -14.36
N ARG A 244 19.84 -14.16 -14.02
CA ARG A 244 19.30 -15.51 -14.13
C ARG A 244 18.33 -15.63 -15.30
N SER A 245 18.10 -16.86 -15.75
CA SER A 245 17.00 -17.17 -16.66
C SER A 245 15.64 -17.02 -15.96
N VAL A 246 14.59 -16.81 -16.74
CA VAL A 246 13.23 -16.81 -16.23
C VAL A 246 12.83 -18.24 -15.85
N PRO A 247 12.17 -18.46 -14.70
CA PRO A 247 11.63 -19.78 -14.36
C PRO A 247 10.70 -20.31 -15.45
N THR A 248 10.84 -21.59 -15.80
CA THR A 248 10.00 -22.27 -16.80
C THR A 248 8.92 -23.16 -16.18
N ALA A 249 9.01 -23.45 -14.89
CA ALA A 249 8.07 -24.32 -14.18
C ALA A 249 6.70 -23.67 -13.90
N PHE A 250 6.62 -22.33 -13.97
CA PHE A 250 5.40 -21.57 -13.72
C PHE A 250 5.40 -20.27 -14.51
N LYS A 251 4.21 -19.72 -14.75
CA LYS A 251 4.03 -18.40 -15.37
C LYS A 251 4.17 -17.32 -14.31
N LEU A 252 4.90 -16.26 -14.65
CA LEU A 252 5.00 -15.08 -13.80
C LEU A 252 3.80 -14.15 -14.02
N PHE A 253 3.31 -13.56 -12.94
CA PHE A 253 2.30 -12.51 -12.92
C PHE A 253 2.88 -11.31 -12.14
N THR A 254 2.42 -10.09 -12.44
CA THR A 254 2.87 -8.88 -11.72
C THR A 254 1.71 -8.13 -11.12
N ASP A 255 1.80 -7.84 -9.82
CA ASP A 255 0.66 -7.47 -8.98
C ASP A 255 1.01 -6.28 -8.08
N SER A 256 -0.01 -5.68 -7.46
CA SER A 256 0.14 -4.52 -6.56
C SER A 256 -0.39 -4.72 -5.13
N TRP A 257 -1.29 -5.69 -4.88
CA TRP A 257 -1.87 -5.97 -3.55
C TRP A 257 -2.46 -7.40 -3.48
N ILE A 258 -2.61 -7.96 -2.26
CA ILE A 258 -3.05 -9.35 -2.03
C ILE A 258 -4.11 -9.40 -0.93
N PHE A 259 -5.22 -10.09 -1.21
CA PHE A 259 -6.20 -10.56 -0.23
C PHE A 259 -6.32 -12.08 -0.41
N ALA A 260 -5.86 -12.84 0.59
CA ALA A 260 -5.74 -14.29 0.48
C ALA A 260 -6.56 -15.00 1.55
N THR A 261 -7.02 -16.21 1.25
CA THR A 261 -7.73 -17.13 2.15
C THR A 261 -6.74 -17.97 2.95
N CYS A 262 -7.20 -18.50 4.07
CA CYS A 262 -6.42 -19.43 4.91
C CYS A 262 -6.37 -20.83 4.28
#